data_AF-A0A960TU63-F1
#
_entry.id   AF-A0A960TU63-F1
#
_cell.length_a   1.000
_cell.length_b   1.000
_cell.length_c   1.000
_cell.angle_alpha   90.00
_cell.angle_beta   90.00
_cell.angle_gamma   90.00
#
_symmetry.space_group_name_H-M   'P 1'
#
loop_
_entity.id
_entity.type
_entity.pdbx_description
1 polymer ?
#
loop_
_entity_poly.entity_id
_entity_poly.type
_entity_poly.pdbx_seq_one_letter_code
_entity_poly.pdbx_strand_id
1 'polypeptide(L)'
;MKRLLRKHLFEGDILKLMGIVALAKPLGMVVQMLLANYFGAGEKYDAYALALFLVSYVGSVVGRVYTSVVIPYTIKLRRELSERDLFSFQNAAILVFIVPTALYTLLLMTQGDLVIRLAGPELPQATRGYAVDMLNAMALPGMLLLLVAMLKAILNIHDQYRLATAMPVVNSMAMLVGVVA
;
A
#
# COMPACT_ATOMS: atom_id res chain seq x y z
N MET A 1 12.19 34.39 -11.07
CA MET A 1 11.74 33.28 -10.19
C MET A 1 10.36 32.69 -10.58
N LYS A 2 9.27 33.48 -10.65
CA LYS A 2 7.91 32.97 -11.03
C LYS A 2 7.81 32.25 -12.39
N ARG A 3 8.57 32.68 -13.42
CA ARG A 3 8.54 32.08 -14.77
C ARG A 3 9.25 30.72 -14.87
N LEU A 4 10.26 30.48 -14.04
CA LEU A 4 11.00 29.20 -13.99
C LEU A 4 10.18 28.13 -13.24
N LEU A 5 9.54 28.50 -12.13
CA LEU A 5 8.61 27.63 -11.41
C LEU A 5 7.42 27.20 -12.29
N ARG A 6 6.84 28.13 -13.06
CA ARG A 6 5.72 27.83 -13.96
C ARG A 6 6.13 26.87 -15.10
N LYS A 7 7.39 26.89 -15.53
CA LYS A 7 7.88 26.02 -16.61
C LYS A 7 8.09 24.58 -16.12
N HIS A 8 8.56 24.37 -14.89
CA HIS A 8 8.70 23.03 -14.30
C HIS A 8 7.39 22.45 -13.74
N LEU A 9 6.49 23.28 -13.18
CA LEU A 9 5.17 22.83 -12.68
C LEU A 9 4.18 22.44 -13.80
N PHE A 10 4.37 22.97 -15.01
CA PHE A 10 3.54 22.70 -16.19
C PHE A 10 4.29 21.92 -17.27
N GLU A 11 5.27 21.10 -16.90
CA GLU A 11 5.74 20.06 -17.82
C GLU A 11 4.59 19.07 -18.03
N GLY A 12 4.27 18.78 -19.30
CA GLY A 12 3.12 17.96 -19.67
C GLY A 12 3.11 16.58 -19.00
N ASP A 13 4.25 16.12 -18.49
CA ASP A 13 4.37 14.89 -17.73
C ASP A 13 3.75 15.01 -16.33
N ILE A 14 3.95 16.10 -15.58
CA ILE A 14 3.28 16.31 -14.27
C ILE A 14 1.75 16.33 -14.45
N LEU A 15 1.27 16.99 -15.49
CA LEU A 15 -0.16 17.07 -15.79
C LEU A 15 -0.75 15.69 -16.14
N LYS A 16 -0.02 14.86 -16.90
CA LYS A 16 -0.41 13.47 -17.20
C LYS A 16 -0.44 12.61 -15.93
N LEU A 17 0.57 12.74 -15.07
CA LEU A 17 0.62 12.03 -13.79
C LEU A 17 -0.56 12.40 -12.89
N MET A 18 -0.87 13.70 -12.79
CA MET A 18 -2.02 14.19 -12.04
C MET A 18 -3.35 13.71 -12.64
N GLY A 19 -3.47 13.67 -13.97
CA GLY A 19 -4.64 13.16 -14.67
C GLY A 19 -4.90 11.68 -14.38
N ILE A 20 -3.87 10.84 -14.41
CA ILE A 20 -3.98 9.40 -14.08
C ILE A 20 -4.43 9.22 -12.62
N VAL A 21 -3.85 9.97 -11.68
CA VAL A 21 -4.23 9.92 -10.27
C VAL A 21 -5.67 10.41 -10.07
N ALA A 22 -6.09 11.46 -10.78
CA ALA A 22 -7.46 11.96 -10.73
C ALA A 22 -8.47 10.93 -11.25
N LEU A 23 -8.14 10.20 -12.32
CA LEU A 23 -8.99 9.13 -12.87
C LEU A 23 -9.07 7.90 -11.98
N ALA A 24 -8.05 7.63 -11.17
CA ALA A 24 -8.07 6.52 -10.21
C ALA A 24 -9.07 6.76 -9.05
N LYS A 25 -9.39 8.02 -8.72
CA LYS A 25 -10.30 8.34 -7.60
C LYS A 25 -11.76 7.91 -7.86
N PRO A 26 -12.37 8.20 -9.03
CA PRO A 26 -13.69 7.67 -9.38
C PRO A 26 -13.75 6.14 -9.32
N LEU A 27 -12.71 5.45 -9.78
CA LEU A 27 -12.66 3.98 -9.70
C LEU A 27 -12.68 3.48 -8.25
N GLY A 28 -11.89 4.11 -7.37
CA GLY A 28 -11.94 3.82 -5.93
C GLY A 28 -13.31 4.08 -5.32
N MET A 29 -14.00 5.15 -5.77
CA MET A 29 -15.36 5.46 -5.33
C MET A 29 -16.38 4.42 -5.80
N VAL A 30 -16.28 3.94 -7.05
CA VAL A 30 -17.13 2.86 -7.57
C VAL A 30 -16.93 1.57 -6.77
N VAL A 31 -15.69 1.21 -6.43
CA VAL A 31 -15.41 0.05 -5.57
C VAL A 31 -16.07 0.20 -4.20
N GLN A 32 -15.98 1.39 -3.58
CA GLN A 32 -16.66 1.66 -2.31
C GLN A 32 -18.18 1.55 -2.43
N MET A 33 -18.78 2.02 -3.52
CA MET A 33 -20.21 1.87 -3.78
C MET A 33 -20.62 0.40 -3.98
N LEU A 34 -19.82 -0.39 -4.69
CA LEU A 34 -20.06 -1.82 -4.88
C LEU A 34 -19.93 -2.60 -3.57
N LEU A 35 -18.92 -2.28 -2.74
CA LEU A 35 -18.77 -2.88 -1.40
C LEU A 35 -19.96 -2.52 -0.49
N ALA A 36 -20.40 -1.27 -0.50
CA ALA A 36 -21.57 -0.84 0.26
C ALA A 36 -22.86 -1.51 -0.25
N ASN A 37 -22.98 -1.75 -1.56
CA ASN A 37 -24.12 -2.48 -2.13
C ASN A 37 -24.09 -3.98 -1.81
N TYR A 38 -22.91 -4.61 -1.81
CA TYR A 38 -22.75 -6.05 -1.59
C TYR A 38 -22.81 -6.44 -0.12
N PHE A 39 -22.18 -5.65 0.76
CA PHE A 39 -22.12 -5.92 2.20
C PHE A 39 -23.18 -5.16 3.00
N GLY A 40 -23.74 -4.07 2.48
CA GLY A 40 -24.61 -3.18 3.24
C GLY A 40 -23.88 -2.51 4.41
N ALA A 41 -24.64 -2.00 5.39
CA ALA A 41 -24.15 -1.54 6.69
C ALA A 41 -24.43 -2.60 7.77
N GLY A 42 -23.97 -3.83 7.55
CA GLY A 42 -24.21 -4.98 8.44
C GLY A 42 -22.92 -5.62 8.94
N GLU A 43 -23.07 -6.69 9.72
CA GLU A 43 -21.94 -7.38 10.39
C GLU A 43 -20.80 -7.77 9.43
N LYS A 44 -21.10 -8.17 8.20
CA LYS A 44 -20.06 -8.52 7.22
C LYS A 44 -19.20 -7.32 6.79
N TYR A 45 -19.79 -6.13 6.73
CA TYR A 45 -19.04 -4.91 6.42
C TYR A 45 -18.10 -4.53 7.57
N ASP A 46 -18.56 -4.61 8.81
CA ASP A 46 -17.73 -4.32 9.98
C ASP A 46 -16.56 -5.30 10.09
N ALA A 47 -16.81 -6.58 9.83
CA ALA A 47 -15.78 -7.61 9.72
C ALA A 47 -14.75 -7.29 8.64
N TYR A 48 -15.21 -6.91 7.43
CA TYR A 48 -14.36 -6.52 6.32
C TYR A 48 -13.53 -5.27 6.65
N ALA A 49 -14.14 -4.23 7.21
CA ALA A 49 -13.49 -2.98 7.55
C ALA A 49 -12.38 -3.18 8.57
N LEU A 50 -12.63 -4.00 9.60
CA LEU A 50 -11.61 -4.34 10.59
C LEU A 50 -10.45 -5.15 9.97
N ALA A 51 -10.77 -6.19 9.20
CA ALA A 51 -9.76 -7.00 8.53
C ALA A 51 -8.89 -6.15 7.59
N LEU A 52 -9.53 -5.32 6.75
CA LEU A 52 -8.85 -4.39 5.85
C LEU A 52 -7.98 -3.41 6.64
N PHE A 53 -8.47 -2.85 7.75
CA PHE A 53 -7.69 -1.95 8.59
C PHE A 53 -6.41 -2.62 9.10
N LEU A 54 -6.51 -3.82 9.67
CA LEU A 54 -5.35 -4.55 10.23
C LEU A 54 -4.29 -4.85 9.15
N VAL A 55 -4.73 -5.23 7.95
CA VAL A 55 -3.82 -5.49 6.82
C VAL A 55 -3.18 -4.19 6.32
N SER A 56 -3.98 -3.14 6.17
CA SER A 56 -3.55 -1.88 5.53
C SER A 56 -2.72 -0.99 6.46
N TYR A 57 -2.94 -1.08 7.77
CA TYR A 57 -2.34 -0.20 8.76
C TYR A 57 -0.82 -0.34 8.79
N VAL A 58 -0.33 -1.59 8.93
CA VAL A 58 1.12 -1.85 8.96
C VAL A 58 1.78 -1.44 7.65
N GLY A 59 1.18 -1.77 6.51
CA GLY A 59 1.69 -1.32 5.22
C GLY A 59 1.73 0.20 5.09
N SER A 60 0.72 0.91 5.59
CA SER A 60 0.68 2.37 5.58
C SER A 60 1.76 3.00 6.47
N VAL A 61 1.98 2.45 7.66
CA VAL A 61 3.03 2.91 8.58
C VAL A 61 4.41 2.66 7.99
N VAL A 62 4.68 1.42 7.57
CA VAL A 62 5.95 1.02 6.94
C VAL A 62 6.23 1.87 5.71
N GLY A 63 5.27 2.04 4.82
CA GLY A 63 5.44 2.87 3.62
C GLY A 63 5.77 4.33 3.93
N ARG A 64 5.13 4.92 4.94
CA ARG A 64 5.42 6.31 5.38
C ARG A 64 6.80 6.43 6.02
N VAL A 65 7.17 5.50 6.89
CA VAL A 65 8.50 5.49 7.53
C VAL A 65 9.58 5.28 6.47
N TYR A 66 9.38 4.33 5.55
CA TYR A 66 10.30 4.07 4.44
C TYR A 66 10.52 5.31 3.58
N THR A 67 9.45 5.96 3.13
CA THR A 67 9.55 7.14 2.27
C THR A 67 10.11 8.37 2.99
N SER A 68 9.83 8.54 4.29
CA SER A 68 10.35 9.68 5.06
C SER A 68 11.80 9.51 5.52
N VAL A 69 12.28 8.28 5.72
CA VAL A 69 13.64 8.02 6.22
C VAL A 69 14.59 7.58 5.10
N VAL A 70 14.20 6.58 4.30
CA VAL A 70 15.10 5.93 3.33
C VAL A 70 15.36 6.84 2.13
N ILE A 71 14.36 7.59 1.65
CA ILE A 71 14.54 8.48 0.49
C ILE A 71 15.57 9.59 0.80
N PRO A 72 15.43 10.40 1.88
CA PRO A 72 16.38 11.47 2.16
C PRO A 72 17.79 10.94 2.45
N TYR A 73 17.91 9.83 3.18
CA TYR A 73 19.22 9.22 3.44
C TYR A 73 19.89 8.71 2.18
N THR A 74 19.14 8.08 1.27
CA THR A 74 19.67 7.63 -0.02
C THR A 74 20.21 8.81 -0.84
N ILE A 75 19.49 9.94 -0.88
CA ILE A 75 19.92 11.14 -1.59
C ILE A 75 21.21 11.71 -0.98
N LYS A 76 21.32 11.74 0.35
CA LYS A 76 22.52 12.19 1.06
C LYS A 76 23.71 11.27 0.76
N LEU A 77 23.54 9.97 0.93
CA LEU A 77 24.60 8.97 0.77
C LEU A 77 25.06 8.82 -0.68
N ARG A 78 24.23 9.14 -1.69
CA ARG A 78 24.62 9.10 -3.11
C ARG A 78 25.85 9.96 -3.43
N ARG A 79 26.14 11.00 -2.63
CA ARG A 79 27.32 11.86 -2.81
C ARG A 79 28.58 11.33 -2.12
N GLU A 80 28.41 10.42 -1.16
CA GLU A 80 29.46 9.95 -0.25
C GLU A 80 29.89 8.50 -0.57
N LEU A 81 28.98 7.70 -1.13
CA LEU A 81 29.17 6.27 -1.38
C LEU A 81 29.34 5.96 -2.87
N SER A 82 30.01 4.83 -3.14
CA SER A 82 30.00 4.22 -4.47
C SER A 82 28.60 3.71 -4.82
N GLU A 83 28.29 3.52 -6.11
CA GLU A 83 26.99 2.97 -6.53
C GLU A 83 26.71 1.59 -5.91
N ARG A 84 27.75 0.77 -5.76
CA ARG A 84 27.63 -0.57 -5.16
C ARG A 84 27.25 -0.50 -3.69
N ASP A 85 27.85 0.41 -2.94
CA ASP A 85 27.57 0.57 -1.51
C ASP A 85 26.19 1.19 -1.29
N LEU A 86 25.79 2.13 -2.16
CA LEU A 86 24.44 2.68 -2.17
C LEU A 86 23.38 1.61 -2.45
N PHE A 87 23.63 0.71 -3.40
CA PHE A 87 22.73 -0.41 -3.70
C PHE A 87 22.65 -1.39 -2.53
N SER A 88 23.78 -1.66 -1.88
CA SER A 88 23.82 -2.50 -0.67
C SER A 88 23.01 -1.89 0.48
N PHE A 89 23.11 -0.57 0.69
CA PHE A 89 22.28 0.16 1.64
C PHE A 89 20.80 0.05 1.30
N GLN A 90 20.41 0.24 0.03
CA GLN A 90 19.01 0.12 -0.41
C GLN A 90 18.46 -1.29 -0.14
N ASN A 91 19.22 -2.34 -0.45
CA ASN A 91 18.83 -3.71 -0.17
C ASN A 91 18.68 -3.99 1.33
N ALA A 92 19.64 -3.53 2.14
CA ALA A 92 19.56 -3.65 3.59
C ALA A 92 18.33 -2.91 4.14
N ALA A 93 18.04 -1.70 3.65
CA ALA A 93 16.85 -0.95 4.02
C ALA A 93 15.58 -1.74 3.68
N ILE A 94 15.44 -2.28 2.47
CA ILE A 94 14.29 -3.13 2.11
C ILE A 94 14.16 -4.30 3.10
N LEU A 95 15.26 -4.99 3.41
CA LEU A 95 15.24 -6.14 4.32
C LEU A 95 14.77 -5.77 5.73
N VAL A 96 15.22 -4.63 6.25
CA VAL A 96 14.83 -4.11 7.58
C VAL A 96 13.32 -3.89 7.69
N PHE A 97 12.64 -3.52 6.61
CA PHE A 97 11.18 -3.31 6.62
C PHE A 97 10.39 -4.55 6.18
N ILE A 98 10.94 -5.35 5.26
CA ILE A 98 10.24 -6.53 4.73
C ILE A 98 10.12 -7.64 5.77
N VAL A 99 11.17 -7.87 6.57
CA VAL A 99 11.20 -8.98 7.54
C VAL A 99 10.15 -8.78 8.64
N PRO A 100 10.07 -7.61 9.32
CA PRO A 100 9.01 -7.37 10.30
C PRO A 100 7.60 -7.42 9.67
N THR A 101 7.44 -6.91 8.45
CA THR A 101 6.15 -7.00 7.75
C THR A 101 5.77 -8.45 7.46
N ALA A 102 6.72 -9.26 6.98
CA ALA A 102 6.49 -10.68 6.73
C ALA A 102 6.10 -11.43 8.01
N LEU A 103 6.77 -11.14 9.12
CA LEU A 103 6.44 -11.71 10.43
C LEU A 103 5.04 -11.29 10.89
N TYR A 104 4.67 -10.02 10.70
CA TYR A 104 3.33 -9.54 10.98
C TYR A 104 2.28 -10.23 10.11
N THR A 105 2.50 -10.34 8.81
CA THR A 105 1.61 -11.06 7.89
C THR A 105 1.46 -12.53 8.30
N LEU A 106 2.55 -13.19 8.67
CA LEU A 106 2.52 -14.56 9.19
C LEU A 106 1.71 -14.65 10.49
N LEU A 107 1.84 -13.67 11.39
CA LEU A 107 1.04 -13.59 12.61
C LEU A 107 -0.45 -13.44 12.27
N LEU A 108 -0.82 -12.59 11.30
CA LEU A 108 -2.22 -12.44 10.87
C LEU A 108 -2.78 -13.76 10.32
N MET A 109 -2.00 -14.49 9.53
CA MET A 109 -2.43 -15.75 8.91
C MET A 109 -2.53 -16.93 9.89
N THR A 110 -1.66 -16.97 10.90
CA THR A 110 -1.59 -18.10 11.84
C THR A 110 -2.36 -17.86 13.14
N GLN A 111 -2.48 -16.60 13.56
CA GLN A 111 -3.10 -16.18 14.82
C GLN A 111 -4.22 -15.15 14.60
N GLY A 112 -4.88 -15.19 13.42
CA GLY A 112 -5.92 -14.23 13.05
C GLY A 112 -7.04 -14.06 14.07
N ASP A 113 -7.54 -15.16 14.67
CA ASP A 113 -8.57 -15.08 15.72
C ASP A 113 -8.07 -14.31 16.95
N LEU A 114 -6.83 -14.55 17.39
CA LEU A 114 -6.24 -13.82 18.53
C LEU A 114 -6.10 -12.34 18.20
N VAL A 115 -5.62 -11.99 17.01
CA VAL A 115 -5.47 -10.59 16.59
C VAL A 115 -6.82 -9.88 16.52
N ILE A 116 -7.85 -10.52 15.93
CA ILE A 116 -9.20 -9.96 15.86
C ILE A 116 -9.80 -9.78 17.25
N ARG A 117 -9.61 -10.73 18.18
CA ARG A 117 -10.08 -10.61 19.57
C ARG A 117 -9.43 -9.46 20.32
N LEU A 118 -8.14 -9.20 20.07
CA LEU A 118 -7.45 -8.07 20.68
C LEU A 118 -7.89 -6.74 20.07
N ALA A 119 -8.14 -6.70 18.76
CA ALA A 119 -8.55 -5.48 18.07
C ALA A 119 -10.03 -5.13 18.28
N GLY A 120 -10.90 -6.13 18.45
CA GLY A 120 -12.35 -6.00 18.61
C GLY A 120 -12.91 -7.03 19.60
N PRO A 121 -12.64 -6.89 20.91
CA PRO A 121 -13.04 -7.88 21.91
C PRO A 121 -14.56 -8.06 22.02
N GLU A 122 -15.31 -6.99 21.76
CA GLU A 122 -16.78 -6.94 21.86
C GLU A 122 -17.48 -7.38 20.56
N LEU A 123 -16.74 -7.81 19.54
CA LEU A 123 -17.35 -8.28 18.29
C LEU A 123 -18.21 -9.52 18.52
N PRO A 124 -19.44 -9.55 17.97
CA PRO A 124 -20.26 -10.76 17.95
C PRO A 124 -19.51 -11.93 17.34
N GLN A 125 -19.78 -13.14 17.82
CA GLN A 125 -19.06 -14.34 17.39
C GLN A 125 -19.18 -14.62 15.89
N ALA A 126 -20.36 -14.35 15.30
CA ALA A 126 -20.58 -14.48 13.86
C ALA A 126 -19.74 -13.49 13.05
N THR A 127 -19.73 -12.21 13.46
CA THR A 127 -18.91 -11.15 12.86
C THR A 127 -17.41 -11.45 12.94
N ARG A 128 -16.97 -12.00 14.07
CA ARG A 128 -15.58 -12.40 14.29
C ARG A 128 -15.12 -13.48 13.30
N GLY A 129 -15.96 -14.49 13.06
CA GLY A 129 -15.67 -15.54 12.08
C GLY A 129 -15.41 -14.95 10.69
N TYR A 130 -16.31 -14.08 10.21
CA TYR A 130 -16.12 -13.38 8.94
C TYR A 130 -14.84 -12.54 8.90
N ALA A 131 -14.51 -11.86 10.00
CA ALA A 131 -13.33 -11.01 10.06
C ALA A 131 -12.04 -11.83 9.96
N VAL A 132 -11.98 -13.01 10.59
CA VAL A 132 -10.83 -13.92 10.50
C VAL A 132 -10.66 -14.47 9.08
N ASP A 133 -11.76 -14.91 8.45
CA ASP A 133 -11.71 -15.44 7.08
C ASP A 133 -11.23 -14.37 6.08
N MET A 134 -11.78 -13.16 6.19
CA MET A 134 -11.37 -12.02 5.36
C MET A 134 -9.94 -11.59 5.65
N LEU A 135 -9.52 -11.56 6.92
CA LEU A 135 -8.15 -11.23 7.32
C LEU A 135 -7.15 -12.19 6.68
N ASN A 136 -7.41 -13.50 6.75
CA ASN A 136 -6.55 -14.52 6.17
C ASN A 136 -6.45 -14.41 4.64
N ALA A 137 -7.58 -14.15 3.97
CA ALA A 137 -7.62 -13.96 2.53
C ALA A 137 -6.85 -12.71 2.07
N MET A 138 -6.86 -11.64 2.88
CA MET A 138 -6.28 -10.34 2.53
C MET A 138 -4.82 -10.16 2.99
N ALA A 139 -4.37 -10.93 3.99
CA ALA A 139 -3.05 -10.76 4.62
C ALA A 139 -1.89 -10.86 3.62
N LEU A 140 -1.87 -11.91 2.79
CA LEU A 140 -0.81 -12.13 1.80
C LEU A 140 -0.87 -11.09 0.65
N PRO A 141 -2.02 -10.84 -0.01
CA PRO A 141 -2.12 -9.77 -1.01
C PRO A 141 -1.71 -8.41 -0.46
N GLY A 142 -2.12 -8.07 0.77
CA GLY A 142 -1.75 -6.80 1.41
C GLY A 142 -0.24 -6.63 1.59
N MET A 143 0.45 -7.71 1.99
CA MET A 143 1.92 -7.71 2.06
C MET A 143 2.55 -7.44 0.70
N LEU A 144 2.10 -8.12 -0.35
CA LEU A 144 2.64 -7.94 -1.71
C LEU A 144 2.46 -6.51 -2.20
N LEU A 145 1.32 -5.87 -1.90
CA LEU A 145 1.09 -4.46 -2.23
C LEU A 145 2.06 -3.52 -1.54
N LEU A 146 2.48 -3.83 -0.31
CA LEU A 146 3.51 -3.06 0.38
C LEU A 146 4.87 -3.19 -0.30
N LEU A 147 5.27 -4.41 -0.70
CA LEU A 147 6.53 -4.63 -1.43
C LEU A 147 6.55 -3.81 -2.71
N VAL A 148 5.45 -3.85 -3.46
CA VAL A 148 5.26 -3.07 -4.67
C VAL A 148 5.39 -1.57 -4.38
N ALA A 149 4.83 -1.08 -3.27
CA ALA A 149 4.97 0.32 -2.86
C ALA A 149 6.43 0.72 -2.54
N MET A 150 7.18 -0.14 -1.85
CA MET A 150 8.58 0.11 -1.52
C MET A 150 9.49 0.08 -2.75
N LEU A 151 9.29 -0.90 -3.65
CA LEU A 151 10.04 -0.96 -4.92
C LEU A 151 9.76 0.26 -5.79
N LYS A 152 8.51 0.73 -5.84
CA LYS A 152 8.17 2.00 -6.50
C LYS A 152 8.89 3.19 -5.89
N ALA A 153 8.97 3.25 -4.56
CA ALA A 153 9.69 4.33 -3.89
C ALA A 153 11.16 4.36 -4.31
N ILE A 154 11.81 3.20 -4.45
CA ILE A 154 13.19 3.12 -4.95
C ILE A 154 13.29 3.54 -6.42
N LEU A 155 12.39 3.06 -7.28
CA LEU A 155 12.37 3.45 -8.70
C LEU A 155 12.19 4.97 -8.89
N ASN A 156 11.38 5.60 -8.03
CA ASN A 156 11.21 7.05 -8.02
C ASN A 156 12.50 7.80 -7.62
N ILE A 157 13.34 7.25 -6.74
CA ILE A 157 14.65 7.86 -6.37
C ILE A 157 15.65 7.81 -7.55
N HIS A 158 15.48 6.86 -8.45
CA HIS A 158 16.31 6.69 -9.65
C HIS A 158 15.69 7.34 -10.91
N ASP A 159 14.74 8.26 -10.72
CA ASP A 159 14.05 9.02 -11.76
C ASP A 159 13.33 8.17 -12.84
N GLN A 160 13.02 6.89 -12.55
CA GLN A 160 12.25 6.01 -13.43
C GLN A 160 10.73 6.14 -13.23
N TYR A 161 10.22 7.38 -13.24
CA TYR A 161 8.82 7.73 -12.91
C TYR A 161 7.75 7.00 -13.75
N ARG A 162 8.08 6.61 -14.98
CA ARG A 162 7.12 6.01 -15.92
C ARG A 162 6.54 4.67 -15.46
N LEU A 163 7.35 3.83 -14.80
CA LEU A 163 6.90 2.51 -14.31
C LEU A 163 6.16 2.62 -12.97
N ALA A 164 6.57 3.53 -12.08
CA ALA A 164 5.96 3.69 -10.77
C ALA A 164 4.51 4.22 -10.83
N THR A 165 4.21 5.05 -11.84
CA THR A 165 2.89 5.67 -11.99
C THR A 165 1.83 4.74 -12.58
N ALA A 166 2.23 3.68 -13.29
CA ALA A 166 1.28 2.75 -13.89
C ALA A 166 0.67 1.78 -12.86
N MET A 167 1.32 1.54 -11.73
CA MET A 167 0.92 0.48 -10.79
C MET A 167 -0.39 0.72 -10.03
N PRO A 168 -0.79 1.94 -9.63
CA PRO A 168 -2.12 2.17 -9.07
C PRO A 168 -3.24 1.74 -10.03
N VAL A 169 -3.07 1.95 -11.33
CA VAL A 169 -4.01 1.52 -12.37
C VAL A 169 -4.08 -0.01 -12.43
N VAL A 170 -2.93 -0.69 -12.41
CA VAL A 170 -2.86 -2.16 -12.40
C VAL A 170 -3.56 -2.73 -11.16
N ASN A 171 -3.35 -2.14 -9.98
CA ASN A 171 -3.98 -2.62 -8.74
C ASN A 171 -5.50 -2.43 -8.75
N SER A 172 -5.98 -1.28 -9.25
CA SER A 172 -7.43 -1.03 -9.41
C SER A 172 -8.07 -1.98 -10.43
N MET A 173 -7.37 -2.31 -11.51
CA MET A 173 -7.84 -3.28 -12.51
C MET A 173 -7.88 -4.71 -11.94
N ALA A 174 -6.88 -5.12 -11.14
CA ALA A 174 -6.87 -6.42 -10.50
C ALA A 174 -8.04 -6.59 -9.51
N MET A 175 -8.36 -5.55 -8.74
CA MET A 175 -9.54 -5.54 -7.86
C MET A 175 -10.85 -5.61 -8.66
N LEU A 176 -10.98 -4.88 -9.77
CA LEU A 176 -12.17 -4.94 -10.62
C LEU A 176 -12.39 -6.35 -11.20
N VAL A 177 -11.33 -7.00 -11.68
CA VAL A 177 -11.41 -8.37 -12.17
C VAL A 177 -11.80 -9.33 -11.04
N GLY A 178 -11.23 -9.18 -9.85
CA GLY A 178 -11.55 -10.04 -8.71
C GLY A 178 -12.93 -9.83 -8.08
N VAL A 179 -13.60 -8.71 -8.36
CA VAL A 179 -14.99 -8.44 -7.91
C VAL A 179 -16.03 -8.89 -8.94
N VAL A 180 -15.66 -8.94 -10.23
CA VAL A 180 -16.56 -9.29 -11.33
C VAL A 180 -16.51 -10.79 -11.69
N ALA A 181 -15.41 -11.48 -11.36
CA ALA A 181 -15.23 -12.92 -11.53
C ALA A 181 -15.62 -13.70 -10.26
#